data_AF-A0A7X7AZM3-F1
#
_entry.id   AF-A0A7X7AZM3-F1
#
_cell.length_a   1.000
_cell.length_b   1.000
_cell.length_c   1.000
_cell.angle_alpha   90.00
_cell.angle_beta   90.00
_cell.angle_gamma   90.00
#
_symmetry.space_group_name_H-M   'P 1'
#
loop_
_entity.id
_entity.type
_entity.pdbx_description
1 polymer ?
#
loop_
_entity_poly.entity_id
_entity_poly.type
_entity_poly.pdbx_seq_one_letter_code
_entity_poly.pdbx_strand_id
1 'polypeptide(L)'
;MLQRGSAWRGWALAIAWVVASGTWSAATAANGTPKVKITAYINESSGCQEATIKYLKAFAAKHPRDVALEIVDFGSAAGAERWQADGYHCQAIVINGATQFRVGSGQAAHVTRFEMPEGVRWSFADMNTVLAQELRAPGTSAVSDEDLEKLARQAGVGWRKTVWSGKVSGEVIVGAQVVFRFNKGFGGKSAVQRAQAAAAVLKRLYQAGLRAEEIRARTRKVNGEAVGVIEARGQGVTVVTDTEADLMQRPPLQVAQVWALNLRDALRCAGR
;
A
#
# COMPACT_ATOMS: atom_id res chain seq x y z
N MET A 1 33.63 63.95 -20.68
CA MET A 1 34.84 64.80 -20.66
C MET A 1 35.14 65.12 -19.19
N LEU A 2 36.41 65.00 -18.77
CA LEU A 2 36.99 65.22 -17.41
C LEU A 2 36.63 64.11 -16.38
N GLN A 3 37.44 63.11 -16.03
CA GLN A 3 38.88 62.90 -15.71
C GLN A 3 39.24 63.08 -14.22
N ARG A 4 39.93 62.05 -13.69
CA ARG A 4 40.70 61.91 -12.41
C ARG A 4 39.85 61.57 -11.17
N GLY A 5 40.18 60.60 -10.32
CA GLY A 5 41.41 59.83 -10.10
C GLY A 5 41.68 59.78 -8.60
N SER A 6 41.84 58.60 -7.99
CA SER A 6 42.42 58.46 -6.65
C SER A 6 42.71 56.99 -6.36
N ALA A 7 43.99 56.69 -6.18
CA ALA A 7 44.54 55.41 -5.80
C ALA A 7 44.53 55.27 -4.28
N TRP A 8 44.05 54.13 -3.77
CA TRP A 8 44.33 53.72 -2.39
C TRP A 8 44.97 52.32 -2.38
N ARG A 9 46.24 52.32 -1.95
CA ARG A 9 47.00 51.14 -1.56
C ARG A 9 46.61 50.80 -0.11
N GLY A 10 46.02 49.64 0.10
CA GLY A 10 45.71 49.08 1.41
C GLY A 10 46.35 47.71 1.55
N TRP A 11 47.06 47.50 2.65
CA TRP A 11 48.03 46.43 2.87
C TRP A 11 47.41 45.04 3.02
N ALA A 12 48.15 44.04 2.55
CA ALA A 12 47.89 42.63 2.74
C ALA A 12 48.12 42.23 4.21
N LEU A 13 47.18 41.49 4.79
CA LEU A 13 47.35 40.69 5.99
C LEU A 13 46.96 39.25 5.63
N ALA A 14 47.97 38.44 5.33
CA ALA A 14 47.81 37.01 5.12
C ALA A 14 47.65 36.32 6.47
N ILE A 15 46.42 35.91 6.81
CA ILE A 15 46.17 35.01 7.94
C ILE A 15 46.38 33.59 7.42
N ALA A 16 47.50 32.99 7.82
CA ALA A 16 47.77 31.57 7.62
C ALA A 16 46.88 30.75 8.58
N TRP A 17 45.82 30.15 8.05
CA TRP A 17 45.09 29.10 8.76
C TRP A 17 45.86 27.79 8.61
N VAL A 18 46.42 27.31 9.73
CA VAL A 18 46.88 25.92 9.85
C VAL A 18 45.63 25.05 9.96
N VAL A 19 45.18 24.52 8.82
CA VAL A 19 44.16 23.46 8.82
C VAL A 19 44.87 22.16 9.18
N ALA A 20 44.64 21.69 10.40
CA ALA A 20 45.00 20.34 10.79
C ALA A 20 44.23 19.36 9.89
N SER A 21 44.94 18.76 8.93
CA SER A 21 44.48 17.67 8.09
C SER A 21 44.34 16.40 8.94
N GLY A 22 43.28 16.36 9.76
CA GLY A 22 42.77 15.13 10.30
C GLY A 22 42.33 14.26 9.14
N THR A 23 43.10 13.20 8.86
CA THR A 23 42.72 12.14 7.94
C THR A 23 41.49 11.45 8.51
N TRP A 24 40.31 11.96 8.15
CA TRP A 24 39.07 11.21 8.26
C TRP A 24 39.22 10.03 7.32
N SER A 25 39.46 8.85 7.88
CA SER A 25 39.21 7.59 7.20
C SER A 25 37.73 7.57 6.87
N ALA A 26 37.37 8.06 5.69
CA ALA A 26 36.11 7.78 5.05
C ALA A 26 36.07 6.26 4.93
N ALA A 27 35.28 5.62 5.79
CA ALA A 27 34.90 4.24 5.60
C ALA A 27 34.20 4.20 4.24
N THR A 28 34.93 3.77 3.21
CA THR A 28 34.38 3.42 1.90
C THR A 28 33.36 2.32 2.12
N ALA A 29 32.11 2.71 2.29
CA ALA A 29 30.97 1.82 2.16
C ALA A 29 31.09 1.16 0.79
N ALA A 30 31.11 -0.17 0.75
CA ALA A 30 31.20 -0.93 -0.48
C ALA A 30 30.09 -0.47 -1.46
N ASN A 31 30.51 0.01 -2.63
CA ASN A 31 29.70 0.56 -3.73
C ASN A 31 28.84 -0.52 -4.43
N GLY A 32 27.96 -1.20 -3.71
CA GLY A 32 26.95 -2.07 -4.29
C GLY A 32 25.68 -1.31 -4.63
N THR A 33 25.11 -1.51 -5.82
CA THR A 33 23.73 -1.09 -6.10
C THR A 33 22.79 -1.82 -5.14
N PRO A 34 21.88 -1.12 -4.43
CA PRO A 34 20.95 -1.75 -3.51
C PRO A 34 20.07 -2.76 -4.26
N LYS A 35 19.83 -3.93 -3.65
CA LYS A 35 18.93 -4.97 -4.19
C LYS A 35 17.48 -4.53 -4.23
N VAL A 36 17.09 -3.68 -3.27
CA VAL A 36 15.73 -3.20 -3.11
C VAL A 36 15.74 -1.68 -3.00
N LYS A 37 15.11 -1.00 -3.95
CA LYS A 37 14.81 0.42 -3.89
C LYS A 37 13.35 0.59 -3.49
N ILE A 38 13.09 1.33 -2.41
CA ILE A 38 11.76 1.65 -1.91
C ILE A 38 11.56 3.16 -2.01
N THR A 39 10.55 3.60 -2.76
CA THR A 39 10.07 4.99 -2.73
C THR A 39 8.64 4.98 -2.19
N ALA A 40 8.43 5.56 -1.02
CA ALA A 40 7.15 5.58 -0.33
C ALA A 40 6.54 6.98 -0.35
N TYR A 41 5.46 7.16 -1.10
CA TYR A 41 4.64 8.37 -1.11
C TYR A 41 3.61 8.26 0.00
N ILE A 42 3.86 8.93 1.12
CA ILE A 42 3.05 8.88 2.34
C ILE A 42 2.82 10.31 2.84
N ASN A 43 1.66 10.62 3.42
CA ASN A 43 1.45 11.89 4.10
C ASN A 43 2.03 11.81 5.52
N GLU A 44 3.31 12.11 5.67
CA GLU A 44 3.97 12.08 6.99
C GLU A 44 3.34 13.14 7.91
N SER A 45 2.97 14.29 7.35
CA SER A 45 2.36 15.40 8.11
C SER A 45 1.01 15.07 8.76
N SER A 46 0.28 14.04 8.27
CA SER A 46 -1.02 13.68 8.85
C SER A 46 -0.93 12.73 10.05
N GLY A 47 0.23 12.10 10.29
CA GLY A 47 0.44 11.10 11.36
C GLY A 47 -0.32 9.76 11.17
N CYS A 48 -1.29 9.68 10.26
CA CYS A 48 -2.15 8.51 10.08
C CYS A 48 -1.39 7.24 9.67
N GLN A 49 -0.19 7.37 9.09
CA GLN A 49 0.61 6.25 8.58
C GLN A 49 1.96 6.08 9.28
N GLU A 50 2.09 6.59 10.50
CA GLU A 50 3.30 6.45 11.32
C GLU A 50 3.78 4.99 11.44
N ALA A 51 2.86 4.04 11.59
CA ALA A 51 3.20 2.62 11.67
C ALA A 51 3.94 2.13 10.41
N THR A 52 3.48 2.55 9.23
CA THR A 52 4.11 2.22 7.94
C THR A 52 5.47 2.88 7.80
N ILE A 53 5.58 4.17 8.14
CA ILE A 53 6.84 4.92 8.10
C ILE A 53 7.88 4.27 9.02
N LYS A 54 7.50 3.97 10.28
CA LYS A 54 8.37 3.32 11.26
C LYS A 54 8.83 1.95 10.78
N TYR A 55 7.92 1.16 10.22
CA TYR A 55 8.24 -0.15 9.66
C TYR A 55 9.28 -0.05 8.53
N LEU A 56 9.06 0.83 7.55
CA LEU A 56 9.98 1.02 6.42
C LEU A 56 11.37 1.49 6.89
N LYS A 57 11.42 2.50 7.77
CA LYS A 57 12.67 3.00 8.36
C LYS A 57 13.43 1.88 9.09
N ALA A 58 12.73 1.08 9.89
CA ALA A 58 13.33 -0.05 10.61
C ALA A 58 13.83 -1.16 9.66
N PHE A 59 13.08 -1.46 8.59
CA PHE A 59 13.49 -2.44 7.58
C PHE A 59 14.76 -1.99 6.85
N ALA A 60 14.83 -0.73 6.40
CA ALA A 60 16.01 -0.18 5.76
C ALA A 60 17.23 -0.19 6.70
N ALA A 61 17.05 0.19 7.96
CA ALA A 61 18.12 0.16 8.97
C ALA A 61 18.66 -1.26 9.24
N LYS A 62 17.81 -2.29 9.13
CA LYS A 62 18.21 -3.70 9.25
C LYS A 62 18.98 -4.21 8.02
N HIS A 63 18.81 -3.58 6.86
CA HIS A 63 19.39 -4.00 5.59
C HIS A 63 20.14 -2.85 4.88
N PRO A 64 21.10 -2.18 5.54
CA PRO A 64 21.64 -0.89 5.07
C PRO A 64 22.47 -0.98 3.78
N ARG A 65 22.92 -2.19 3.39
CA ARG A 65 23.63 -2.43 2.13
C ARG A 65 22.72 -2.89 1.00
N ASP A 66 21.56 -3.46 1.33
CA ASP A 66 20.66 -4.08 0.35
C ASP A 66 19.44 -3.21 0.05
N VAL A 67 19.10 -2.25 0.91
CA VAL A 67 17.88 -1.45 0.83
C VAL A 67 18.20 0.03 0.76
N ALA A 68 17.72 0.69 -0.29
CA ALA A 68 17.63 2.15 -0.35
C ALA A 68 16.17 2.57 -0.13
N LEU A 69 15.94 3.41 0.89
CA LEU A 69 14.62 3.92 1.22
C LEU A 69 14.56 5.42 1.00
N GLU A 70 13.52 5.85 0.30
CA GLU A 70 13.11 7.24 0.16
C GLU A 70 11.65 7.36 0.62
N ILE A 71 11.38 8.35 1.47
CA ILE A 71 10.02 8.72 1.86
C ILE A 71 9.74 10.09 1.26
N VAL A 72 8.71 10.16 0.42
CA VAL A 72 8.21 11.39 -0.18
C VAL A 72 6.98 11.82 0.60
N ASP A 73 7.13 12.85 1.45
CA ASP A 73 6.01 13.42 2.20
C ASP A 73 5.12 14.27 1.29
N PHE A 74 4.03 13.68 0.77
CA PHE A 74 3.08 14.40 -0.06
C PHE A 74 2.18 15.38 0.72
N GLY A 75 2.34 15.48 2.04
CA GLY A 75 1.80 16.60 2.83
C GLY A 75 2.58 17.90 2.65
N SER A 76 3.83 17.83 2.20
CA SER A 76 4.66 18.99 1.85
C SER A 76 4.40 19.46 0.41
N ALA A 77 4.64 20.74 0.11
CA ALA A 77 4.45 21.28 -1.25
C ALA A 77 5.31 20.54 -2.30
N ALA A 78 6.60 20.35 -2.04
CA ALA A 78 7.52 19.67 -2.95
C ALA A 78 7.18 18.18 -3.11
N GLY A 79 6.79 17.50 -2.01
CA GLY A 79 6.38 16.11 -2.09
C GLY A 79 5.04 15.92 -2.80
N ALA A 80 4.09 16.85 -2.63
CA ALA A 80 2.82 16.84 -3.36
C ALA A 80 3.01 17.02 -4.86
N GLU A 81 3.88 17.95 -5.27
CA GLU A 81 4.24 18.16 -6.69
C GLU A 81 4.84 16.89 -7.28
N ARG A 82 5.82 16.27 -6.60
CA ARG A 82 6.43 15.03 -7.06
C ARG A 82 5.44 13.87 -7.13
N TRP A 83 4.63 13.68 -6.09
CA TRP A 83 3.60 12.64 -6.03
C TRP A 83 2.60 12.73 -7.19
N GLN A 84 2.20 13.96 -7.56
CA GLN A 84 1.35 14.20 -8.73
C GLN A 84 2.08 13.96 -10.05
N ALA A 85 3.33 14.43 -10.17
CA ALA A 85 4.15 14.24 -11.37
C ALA A 85 4.42 12.75 -11.66
N ASP A 86 4.57 11.94 -10.61
CA ASP A 86 4.74 10.50 -10.70
C ASP A 86 3.40 9.75 -10.91
N GLY A 87 2.28 10.46 -11.02
CA GLY A 87 0.98 9.91 -11.41
C GLY A 87 0.17 9.27 -10.29
N TYR A 88 0.47 9.55 -9.03
CA TYR A 88 -0.23 8.95 -7.89
C TYR A 88 -1.37 9.85 -7.38
N HIS A 89 -2.43 9.20 -6.88
CA HIS A 89 -3.65 9.87 -6.36
C HIS A 89 -4.03 9.42 -4.94
N CYS A 90 -3.29 8.44 -4.41
CA CYS A 90 -3.36 7.95 -3.04
C CYS A 90 -1.93 7.71 -2.54
N GLN A 91 -1.79 7.32 -1.26
CA GLN A 91 -0.55 6.69 -0.80
C GLN A 91 -0.11 5.58 -1.75
N ALA A 92 1.18 5.51 -2.05
CA ALA A 92 1.79 4.47 -2.86
C ALA A 92 3.16 4.09 -2.30
N ILE A 93 3.51 2.81 -2.33
CA ILE A 93 4.86 2.33 -2.01
C ILE A 93 5.38 1.58 -3.22
N VAL A 94 6.40 2.15 -3.84
CA VAL A 94 7.05 1.62 -5.04
C VAL A 94 8.26 0.81 -4.58
N ILE A 95 8.31 -0.46 -4.96
CA ILE A 95 9.46 -1.34 -4.70
C ILE A 95 10.03 -1.76 -6.05
N ASN A 96 11.30 -1.43 -6.29
CA ASN A 96 11.98 -1.74 -7.55
C ASN A 96 11.20 -1.28 -8.80
N GLY A 97 10.50 -0.14 -8.71
CA GLY A 97 9.73 0.44 -9.82
C GLY A 97 8.30 -0.08 -9.97
N ALA A 98 7.84 -1.01 -9.15
CA ALA A 98 6.48 -1.54 -9.19
C ALA A 98 5.68 -1.23 -7.91
N THR A 99 4.34 -1.15 -8.02
CA THR A 99 3.42 -1.07 -6.87
C THR A 99 2.64 -2.37 -6.67
N GLN A 100 2.77 -3.34 -7.57
CA GLN A 100 1.96 -4.53 -7.65
C GLN A 100 2.82 -5.80 -7.65
N PHE A 101 2.50 -6.73 -6.75
CA PHE A 101 3.36 -7.87 -6.45
C PHE A 101 2.58 -9.16 -6.22
N ARG A 102 3.14 -10.26 -6.67
CA ARG A 102 2.66 -11.61 -6.36
C ARG A 102 3.17 -12.01 -4.99
N VAL A 103 2.25 -12.34 -4.10
CA VAL A 103 2.54 -12.77 -2.73
C VAL A 103 2.20 -14.24 -2.57
N GLY A 104 3.17 -15.01 -2.08
CA GLY A 104 3.04 -16.46 -1.88
C GLY A 104 3.19 -17.26 -3.18
N SER A 105 2.80 -18.53 -3.13
CA SER A 105 2.86 -19.48 -4.25
C SER A 105 1.68 -20.44 -4.21
N GLY A 106 1.40 -21.11 -5.34
CA GLY A 106 0.33 -22.10 -5.46
C GLY A 106 -1.06 -21.52 -5.19
N GLN A 107 -1.91 -22.29 -4.49
CA GLN A 107 -3.31 -21.91 -4.23
C GLN A 107 -3.46 -20.72 -3.26
N ALA A 108 -2.43 -20.42 -2.47
CA ALA A 108 -2.44 -19.26 -1.56
C ALA A 108 -1.91 -17.98 -2.24
N ALA A 109 -1.42 -18.09 -3.48
CA ALA A 109 -0.92 -16.96 -4.23
C ALA A 109 -2.03 -15.94 -4.47
N HIS A 110 -1.66 -14.68 -4.32
CA HIS A 110 -2.52 -13.55 -4.64
C HIS A 110 -1.66 -12.39 -5.08
N VAL A 111 -2.29 -11.37 -5.66
CA VAL A 111 -1.64 -10.12 -6.01
C VAL A 111 -2.02 -9.08 -4.96
N THR A 112 -1.00 -8.43 -4.43
CA THR A 112 -1.15 -7.26 -3.56
C THR A 112 -0.73 -6.01 -4.32
N ARG A 113 -1.37 -4.88 -3.99
CA ARG A 113 -0.97 -3.58 -4.50
C ARG A 113 -0.68 -2.67 -3.32
N PHE A 114 0.54 -2.14 -3.22
CA PHE A 114 0.93 -1.21 -2.16
C PHE A 114 0.45 0.21 -2.47
N GLU A 115 -0.83 0.33 -2.77
CA GLU A 115 -1.57 1.58 -2.91
C GLU A 115 -2.63 1.64 -1.82
N MET A 116 -2.93 2.86 -1.36
CA MET A 116 -3.74 3.15 -0.16
C MET A 116 -3.07 2.69 1.14
N PRO A 117 -3.60 3.11 2.31
CA PRO A 117 -3.04 2.68 3.60
C PRO A 117 -3.10 1.16 3.81
N GLU A 118 -2.22 0.70 4.71
CA GLU A 118 -2.24 -0.66 5.23
C GLU A 118 -3.64 -1.00 5.78
N GLY A 119 -4.09 -2.24 5.60
CA GLY A 119 -5.43 -2.66 6.02
C GLY A 119 -6.48 -2.59 4.90
N VAL A 120 -6.23 -1.82 3.83
CA VAL A 120 -7.20 -1.64 2.73
C VAL A 120 -7.04 -2.70 1.64
N ARG A 121 -5.89 -2.76 0.97
CA ARG A 121 -5.57 -3.73 -0.12
C ARG A 121 -4.42 -4.67 0.23
N TRP A 122 -3.63 -4.31 1.23
CA TRP A 122 -2.39 -4.98 1.58
C TRP A 122 -2.21 -4.97 3.11
N SER A 123 -1.34 -5.84 3.60
CA SER A 123 -0.94 -5.92 5.00
C SER A 123 0.58 -5.87 5.16
N PHE A 124 1.05 -5.59 6.39
CA PHE A 124 2.47 -5.79 6.68
C PHE A 124 2.95 -7.22 6.42
N ALA A 125 2.10 -8.24 6.53
CA ALA A 125 2.48 -9.61 6.18
C ALA A 125 2.76 -9.77 4.67
N ASP A 126 1.94 -9.12 3.83
CA ASP A 126 2.15 -9.07 2.38
C ASP A 126 3.46 -8.31 2.06
N MET A 127 3.68 -7.16 2.70
CA MET A 127 4.91 -6.37 2.55
C MET A 127 6.17 -7.13 2.97
N ASN A 128 6.14 -7.82 4.12
CA ASN A 128 7.24 -8.68 4.55
C ASN A 128 7.57 -9.75 3.51
N THR A 129 6.53 -10.37 2.93
CA THR A 129 6.71 -11.43 1.92
C THR A 129 7.35 -10.87 0.65
N VAL A 130 6.84 -9.74 0.14
CA VAL A 130 7.42 -9.08 -1.05
C VAL A 130 8.85 -8.67 -0.79
N LEU A 131 9.13 -7.96 0.30
CA LEU A 131 10.47 -7.51 0.63
C LEU A 131 11.45 -8.68 0.80
N ALA A 132 11.02 -9.80 1.39
CA ALA A 132 11.83 -11.01 1.49
C ALA A 132 12.10 -11.67 0.12
N GLN A 133 11.13 -11.64 -0.80
CA GLN A 133 11.31 -12.11 -2.18
C GLN A 133 12.29 -11.20 -2.93
N GLU A 134 12.12 -9.89 -2.85
CA GLU A 134 12.94 -8.90 -3.55
C GLU A 134 14.38 -8.85 -3.01
N LEU A 135 14.60 -9.05 -1.69
CA LEU A 135 15.94 -9.21 -1.14
C LEU A 135 16.66 -10.47 -1.66
N ARG A 136 15.91 -11.53 -1.97
CA ARG A 136 16.46 -12.80 -2.48
C ARG A 136 16.70 -12.76 -3.99
N ALA A 137 15.74 -12.24 -4.73
CA ALA A 137 15.73 -12.19 -6.18
C ALA A 137 15.00 -10.91 -6.65
N PRO A 138 15.73 -9.79 -6.78
CA PRO A 138 15.16 -8.50 -7.19
C PRO A 138 14.35 -8.58 -8.48
N GLY A 139 13.19 -7.93 -8.51
CA GLY A 139 12.27 -7.81 -9.64
C GLY A 139 11.37 -9.03 -9.88
N THR A 140 11.57 -10.14 -9.17
CA THR A 140 10.86 -11.40 -9.47
C THR A 140 9.43 -11.46 -8.95
N SER A 141 9.07 -10.61 -7.99
CA SER A 141 7.71 -10.59 -7.44
C SER A 141 6.80 -9.58 -8.11
N ALA A 142 7.33 -8.64 -8.90
CA ALA A 142 6.55 -7.64 -9.62
C ALA A 142 5.58 -8.29 -10.61
N VAL A 143 4.38 -7.74 -10.72
CA VAL A 143 3.32 -8.23 -11.62
C VAL A 143 2.86 -7.10 -12.52
N SER A 144 3.01 -7.28 -13.83
CA SER A 144 2.49 -6.37 -14.85
C SER A 144 0.96 -6.33 -14.84
N ASP A 145 0.35 -5.29 -15.42
CA ASP A 145 -1.10 -5.23 -15.57
C ASP A 145 -1.63 -6.37 -16.45
N GLU A 146 -0.92 -6.72 -17.53
CA GLU A 146 -1.26 -7.84 -18.41
C GLU A 146 -1.26 -9.18 -17.65
N ASP A 147 -0.21 -9.43 -16.85
CA ASP A 147 -0.13 -10.64 -16.02
C ASP A 147 -1.23 -10.69 -14.97
N LEU A 148 -1.55 -9.54 -14.36
CA LEU A 148 -2.65 -9.46 -13.40
C LEU A 148 -3.99 -9.77 -14.07
N GLU A 149 -4.29 -9.20 -15.24
CA GLU A 149 -5.52 -9.51 -15.96
C GLU A 149 -5.63 -11.01 -16.30
N LYS A 150 -4.53 -11.60 -16.76
CA LYS A 150 -4.46 -13.04 -17.04
C LYS A 150 -4.72 -13.86 -15.78
N LEU A 151 -4.07 -13.52 -14.67
CA LEU A 151 -4.29 -14.16 -13.37
C LEU A 151 -5.73 -13.96 -12.89
N ALA A 152 -6.29 -12.77 -13.05
CA ALA A 152 -7.62 -12.41 -12.58
C ALA A 152 -8.73 -13.16 -13.34
N ARG A 153 -8.57 -13.36 -14.66
CA ARG A 153 -9.51 -14.15 -15.47
C ARG A 153 -9.49 -15.64 -15.10
N GLN A 154 -8.32 -16.15 -14.72
CA GLN A 154 -8.14 -17.54 -14.28
C GLN A 154 -8.59 -17.75 -12.83
N ALA A 155 -8.40 -16.74 -11.99
CA ALA A 155 -8.79 -16.76 -10.59
C ALA A 155 -10.29 -16.57 -10.44
N GLY A 156 -10.91 -17.42 -9.61
CA GLY A 156 -12.31 -17.27 -9.23
C GLY A 156 -12.50 -16.35 -8.03
N VAL A 157 -13.58 -16.60 -7.30
CA VAL A 157 -13.83 -16.06 -5.97
C VAL A 157 -13.36 -17.07 -4.93
N GLY A 158 -12.60 -16.60 -3.95
CA GLY A 158 -12.10 -17.39 -2.83
C GLY A 158 -12.10 -16.61 -1.52
N TRP A 159 -11.64 -17.27 -0.47
CA TRP A 159 -11.37 -16.66 0.83
C TRP A 159 -10.13 -17.32 1.44
N ARG A 160 -9.53 -16.66 2.42
CA ARG A 160 -8.47 -17.25 3.24
C ARG A 160 -8.49 -16.76 4.67
N LYS A 161 -7.86 -17.55 5.54
CA LYS A 161 -7.49 -17.16 6.89
C LYS A 161 -6.11 -16.50 6.85
N THR A 162 -5.98 -15.34 7.50
CA THR A 162 -4.71 -14.64 7.68
C THR A 162 -4.53 -14.23 9.15
N VAL A 163 -3.38 -13.66 9.47
CA VAL A 163 -3.10 -13.02 10.76
C VAL A 163 -2.72 -11.57 10.49
N TRP A 164 -3.48 -10.65 11.09
CA TRP A 164 -3.26 -9.21 10.99
C TRP A 164 -3.07 -8.64 12.38
N SER A 165 -1.93 -8.00 12.64
CA SER A 165 -1.59 -7.45 13.97
C SER A 165 -1.77 -8.48 15.11
N GLY A 166 -1.33 -9.73 14.88
CA GLY A 166 -1.44 -10.83 15.83
C GLY A 166 -2.86 -11.43 15.97
N LYS A 167 -3.86 -10.92 15.24
CA LYS A 167 -5.25 -11.37 15.32
C LYS A 167 -5.65 -12.14 14.06
N VAL A 168 -6.38 -13.24 14.27
CA VAL A 168 -6.93 -14.02 13.16
C VAL A 168 -7.93 -13.16 12.38
N SER A 169 -7.72 -13.09 11.07
CA SER A 169 -8.53 -12.31 10.15
C SER A 169 -8.98 -13.18 8.98
N GLY A 170 -10.10 -12.81 8.37
CA GLY A 170 -10.65 -13.47 7.19
C GLY A 170 -10.58 -12.53 5.99
N GLU A 171 -10.08 -13.00 4.86
CA GLU A 171 -10.01 -12.21 3.63
C GLU A 171 -10.81 -12.85 2.52
N VAL A 172 -11.41 -12.00 1.68
CA VAL A 172 -12.10 -12.43 0.46
C VAL A 172 -11.26 -12.00 -0.73
N ILE A 173 -11.06 -12.93 -1.66
CA ILE A 173 -10.22 -12.77 -2.85
C ILE A 173 -11.11 -12.89 -4.09
N VAL A 174 -10.98 -11.95 -5.02
CA VAL A 174 -11.63 -11.96 -6.33
C VAL A 174 -10.57 -11.62 -7.37
N GLY A 175 -10.44 -12.42 -8.44
CA GLY A 175 -9.48 -12.12 -9.50
C GLY A 175 -8.05 -11.98 -8.98
N ALA A 176 -7.63 -12.87 -8.08
CA ALA A 176 -6.35 -12.85 -7.35
C ALA A 176 -6.12 -11.64 -6.43
N GLN A 177 -7.08 -10.74 -6.23
CA GLN A 177 -6.94 -9.55 -5.38
C GLN A 177 -7.76 -9.64 -4.10
N VAL A 178 -7.23 -9.14 -2.98
CA VAL A 178 -7.99 -9.03 -1.72
C VAL A 178 -8.98 -7.89 -1.84
N VAL A 179 -10.27 -8.20 -1.75
CA VAL A 179 -11.35 -7.19 -1.86
C VAL A 179 -11.94 -6.82 -0.50
N PHE A 180 -11.99 -7.76 0.45
CA PHE A 180 -12.47 -7.55 1.82
C PHE A 180 -11.50 -8.14 2.83
N ARG A 181 -11.35 -7.48 3.99
CA ARG A 181 -10.63 -7.99 5.15
C ARG A 181 -11.47 -7.80 6.41
N PHE A 182 -11.81 -8.90 7.07
CA PHE A 182 -12.53 -8.92 8.33
C PHE A 182 -11.55 -9.19 9.46
N ASN A 183 -11.53 -8.30 10.46
CA ASN A 183 -10.59 -8.41 11.60
C ASN A 183 -11.31 -8.76 12.92
N LYS A 184 -12.65 -8.73 12.96
CA LYS A 184 -13.46 -9.26 14.07
C LYS A 184 -14.72 -9.97 13.59
N GLY A 185 -15.37 -10.64 14.52
CA GLY A 185 -16.68 -11.25 14.30
C GLY A 185 -17.83 -10.24 14.30
N PHE A 186 -18.97 -10.64 13.73
CA PHE A 186 -20.22 -9.89 13.70
C PHE A 186 -21.39 -10.84 13.41
N GLY A 187 -22.55 -10.63 14.03
CA GLY A 187 -23.75 -11.45 13.80
C GLY A 187 -23.53 -12.94 14.08
N GLY A 188 -22.83 -13.27 15.17
CA GLY A 188 -22.52 -14.66 15.56
C GLY A 188 -21.44 -15.35 14.70
N LYS A 189 -20.85 -14.67 13.71
CA LYS A 189 -19.78 -15.22 12.87
C LYS A 189 -18.43 -14.63 13.28
N SER A 190 -17.41 -15.47 13.38
CA SER A 190 -16.00 -15.03 13.46
C SER A 190 -15.56 -14.29 12.19
N ALA A 191 -14.42 -13.60 12.23
CA ALA A 191 -13.84 -12.94 11.06
C ALA A 191 -13.68 -13.86 9.84
N VAL A 192 -13.21 -15.09 10.06
CA VAL A 192 -13.04 -16.11 9.01
C VAL A 192 -14.40 -16.56 8.45
N GLN A 193 -15.39 -16.79 9.32
CA GLN A 193 -16.75 -17.15 8.90
C GLN A 193 -17.45 -16.03 8.13
N ARG A 194 -17.16 -14.76 8.44
CA ARG A 194 -17.62 -13.61 7.64
C ARG A 194 -17.02 -13.65 6.24
N ALA A 195 -15.71 -13.89 6.11
CA ALA A 195 -15.05 -14.03 4.82
C ALA A 195 -15.62 -15.19 3.99
N GLN A 196 -15.79 -16.36 4.62
CA GLN A 196 -16.42 -17.53 4.00
C GLN A 196 -17.82 -17.23 3.46
N ALA A 197 -18.67 -16.61 4.28
CA ALA A 197 -20.04 -16.27 3.88
C ALA A 197 -20.08 -15.27 2.73
N ALA A 198 -19.27 -14.20 2.80
CA ALA A 198 -19.18 -13.20 1.74
C ALA A 198 -18.64 -13.81 0.42
N ALA A 199 -17.60 -14.64 0.49
CA ALA A 199 -17.06 -15.34 -0.67
C ALA A 199 -18.07 -16.33 -1.28
N ALA A 200 -18.87 -17.02 -0.48
CA ALA A 200 -19.92 -17.91 -0.98
C ALA A 200 -21.01 -17.14 -1.75
N VAL A 201 -21.45 -15.98 -1.24
CA VAL A 201 -22.40 -15.11 -1.94
C VAL A 201 -21.79 -14.60 -3.25
N LEU A 202 -20.57 -14.07 -3.20
CA LEU A 202 -19.87 -13.58 -4.39
C LEU A 202 -19.61 -14.67 -5.41
N LYS A 203 -19.24 -15.89 -5.00
CA LYS A 203 -18.97 -17.01 -5.91
C LYS A 203 -20.21 -17.35 -6.74
N ARG A 204 -21.38 -17.43 -6.09
CA ARG A 204 -22.66 -17.66 -6.77
C ARG A 204 -23.01 -16.52 -7.73
N LEU A 205 -22.85 -15.27 -7.31
CA LEU A 205 -23.10 -14.10 -8.17
C LEU A 205 -22.12 -14.06 -9.36
N TYR A 206 -20.83 -14.33 -9.13
CA TYR A 206 -19.78 -14.39 -10.14
C TYR A 206 -20.07 -15.46 -11.20
N GLN A 207 -20.50 -16.65 -10.78
CA GLN A 207 -20.95 -17.73 -11.68
C GLN A 207 -22.20 -17.33 -12.47
N ALA A 208 -23.07 -16.50 -11.90
CA ALA A 208 -24.23 -15.91 -12.59
C ALA A 208 -23.89 -14.66 -13.43
N GLY A 209 -22.62 -14.42 -13.73
CA GLY A 209 -22.17 -13.30 -14.56
C GLY A 209 -22.31 -11.93 -13.91
N LEU A 210 -22.02 -11.83 -12.61
CA LEU A 210 -21.92 -10.55 -11.90
C LEU A 210 -20.95 -9.60 -12.60
N ARG A 211 -21.39 -8.36 -12.85
CA ARG A 211 -20.57 -7.29 -13.43
C ARG A 211 -20.17 -6.23 -12.41
N ALA A 212 -19.07 -5.52 -12.68
CA ALA A 212 -18.60 -4.44 -11.81
C ALA A 212 -19.67 -3.36 -11.57
N GLU A 213 -20.46 -3.02 -12.59
CA GLU A 213 -21.50 -1.97 -12.51
C GLU A 213 -22.69 -2.39 -11.64
N GLU A 214 -22.73 -3.61 -11.12
CA GLU A 214 -23.81 -4.11 -10.26
C GLU A 214 -23.49 -3.99 -8.77
N ILE A 215 -22.24 -3.66 -8.42
CA ILE A 215 -21.79 -3.50 -7.04
C ILE A 215 -22.22 -2.14 -6.50
N ARG A 216 -22.87 -2.13 -5.33
CA ARG A 216 -23.27 -0.91 -4.62
C ARG A 216 -22.85 -0.99 -3.15
N ALA A 217 -22.52 0.16 -2.58
CA ALA A 217 -22.41 0.35 -1.14
C ALA A 217 -23.58 1.21 -0.66
N ARG A 218 -24.23 0.81 0.43
CA ARG A 218 -25.35 1.55 1.04
C ARG A 218 -25.29 1.49 2.56
N THR A 219 -26.02 2.38 3.21
CA THR A 219 -26.29 2.28 4.65
C THR A 219 -27.52 1.41 4.88
N ARG A 220 -27.47 0.53 5.88
CA ARG A 220 -28.64 -0.19 6.43
C ARG A 220 -28.64 -0.05 7.93
N LYS A 221 -29.78 -0.34 8.57
CA LYS A 221 -29.87 -0.50 10.02
C LYS A 221 -29.85 -1.98 10.37
N VAL A 222 -28.98 -2.39 11.28
CA VAL A 222 -28.95 -3.74 11.86
C VAL A 222 -29.00 -3.58 13.37
N ASN A 223 -30.02 -4.13 14.03
CA ASN A 223 -30.26 -3.95 15.46
C ASN A 223 -30.28 -2.48 15.92
N GLY A 224 -30.76 -1.57 15.06
CA GLY A 224 -30.80 -0.13 15.33
C GLY A 224 -29.54 0.64 14.95
N GLU A 225 -28.41 -0.03 14.74
CA GLU A 225 -27.13 0.58 14.37
C GLU A 225 -27.00 0.78 12.86
N ALA A 226 -26.46 1.94 12.45
CA ALA A 226 -26.18 2.23 11.05
C ALA A 226 -24.91 1.52 10.60
N VAL A 227 -25.04 0.58 9.68
CA VAL A 227 -23.92 -0.20 9.13
C VAL A 227 -23.74 0.08 7.64
N GLY A 228 -22.52 -0.07 7.15
CA GLY A 228 -22.25 -0.13 5.71
C GLY A 228 -22.59 -1.51 5.17
N VAL A 229 -23.20 -1.59 4.00
CA VAL A 229 -23.53 -2.86 3.34
C VAL A 229 -23.06 -2.80 1.90
N ILE A 230 -22.35 -3.83 1.46
CA ILE A 230 -22.04 -4.06 0.06
C ILE A 230 -23.11 -5.00 -0.48
N GLU A 231 -23.77 -4.60 -1.55
CA GLU A 231 -24.82 -5.37 -2.20
C GLU A 231 -24.57 -5.47 -3.70
N ALA A 232 -25.10 -6.53 -4.31
CA ALA A 232 -25.09 -6.75 -5.75
C ALA A 232 -26.38 -7.45 -6.16
N ARG A 233 -27.06 -6.93 -7.19
CA ARG A 233 -28.39 -7.41 -7.63
C ARG A 233 -29.41 -7.53 -6.47
N GLY A 234 -29.39 -6.56 -5.56
CA GLY A 234 -30.26 -6.55 -4.36
C GLY A 234 -29.90 -7.57 -3.28
N GLN A 235 -28.85 -8.38 -3.47
CA GLN A 235 -28.36 -9.33 -2.47
C GLN A 235 -27.22 -8.70 -1.64
N GLY A 236 -27.32 -8.78 -0.32
CA GLY A 236 -26.24 -8.37 0.58
C GLY A 236 -25.06 -9.32 0.47
N VAL A 237 -23.90 -8.78 0.08
CA VAL A 237 -22.62 -9.50 0.00
C VAL A 237 -21.96 -9.54 1.37
N THR A 238 -21.83 -8.38 2.02
CA THR A 238 -21.26 -8.28 3.36
C THR A 238 -21.70 -7.01 4.07
N VAL A 239 -21.51 -7.00 5.39
CA VAL A 239 -21.74 -5.87 6.28
C VAL A 239 -20.40 -5.38 6.81
N VAL A 240 -20.24 -4.06 6.81
CA VAL A 240 -19.15 -3.28 7.39
C VAL A 240 -19.65 -2.63 8.65
N THR A 241 -18.98 -2.87 9.77
CA THR A 241 -19.37 -2.36 11.08
C THR A 241 -18.38 -1.33 11.58
N ASP A 242 -18.64 -0.77 12.76
CA ASP A 242 -17.71 0.15 13.43
C ASP A 242 -16.32 -0.46 13.64
N THR A 243 -16.22 -1.78 13.73
CA THR A 243 -14.92 -2.44 13.80
C THR A 243 -14.04 -2.14 12.59
N GLU A 244 -14.59 -2.26 11.39
CA GLU A 244 -13.83 -1.97 10.17
C GLU A 244 -13.67 -0.45 9.98
N ALA A 245 -14.67 0.32 10.41
CA ALA A 245 -14.68 1.77 10.42
C ALA A 245 -13.51 2.36 11.22
N ASP A 246 -13.33 1.88 12.47
CA ASP A 246 -12.28 2.34 13.39
C ASP A 246 -10.89 2.11 12.82
N LEU A 247 -10.68 0.95 12.20
CA LEU A 247 -9.39 0.59 11.61
C LEU A 247 -9.03 1.48 10.43
N MET A 248 -10.03 1.88 9.63
CA MET A 248 -9.84 2.74 8.48
C MET A 248 -10.03 4.23 8.81
N GLN A 249 -10.31 4.56 10.07
CA GLN A 249 -10.64 5.90 10.56
C GLN A 249 -11.73 6.58 9.71
N ARG A 250 -12.77 5.82 9.36
CA ARG A 250 -13.82 6.24 8.43
C ARG A 250 -15.17 5.67 8.85
N PRO A 251 -16.30 6.37 8.67
CA PRO A 251 -17.62 5.81 8.93
C PRO A 251 -17.87 4.49 8.17
N PRO A 252 -18.70 3.57 8.70
CA PRO A 252 -18.96 2.27 8.07
C PRO A 252 -19.36 2.33 6.59
N LEU A 253 -20.17 3.32 6.19
CA LEU A 253 -20.54 3.52 4.80
C LEU A 253 -19.32 3.81 3.91
N GLN A 254 -18.39 4.66 4.36
CA GLN A 254 -17.22 5.01 3.57
C GLN A 254 -16.28 3.81 3.41
N VAL A 255 -16.14 2.99 4.45
CA VAL A 255 -15.40 1.72 4.34
C VAL A 255 -16.07 0.77 3.35
N ALA A 256 -17.41 0.65 3.40
CA ALA A 256 -18.16 -0.13 2.40
C ALA A 256 -17.97 0.40 0.97
N GLN A 257 -17.85 1.72 0.78
CA GLN A 257 -17.56 2.32 -0.52
C GLN A 257 -16.15 1.98 -1.02
N VAL A 258 -15.14 2.00 -0.15
CA VAL A 258 -13.77 1.59 -0.50
C VAL A 258 -13.73 0.11 -0.90
N TRP A 259 -14.37 -0.76 -0.11
CA TRP A 259 -14.46 -2.18 -0.43
C TRP A 259 -15.26 -2.44 -1.73
N ALA A 260 -16.33 -1.69 -1.98
CA ALA A 260 -17.07 -1.76 -3.23
C ALA A 260 -16.23 -1.27 -4.43
N LEU A 261 -15.35 -0.28 -4.25
CA LEU A 261 -14.39 0.12 -5.27
C LEU A 261 -13.39 -1.01 -5.54
N ASN A 262 -12.78 -1.59 -4.51
CA ASN A 262 -11.85 -2.71 -4.64
C ASN A 262 -12.49 -3.91 -5.37
N LEU A 263 -13.73 -4.25 -5.03
CA LEU A 263 -14.46 -5.33 -5.70
C LEU A 263 -14.72 -5.01 -7.17
N ARG A 264 -15.08 -3.77 -7.51
CA ARG A 264 -15.29 -3.36 -8.91
C ARG A 264 -14.01 -3.46 -9.73
N ASP A 265 -12.90 -3.00 -9.18
CA ASP A 265 -11.60 -3.06 -9.85
C ASP A 265 -11.17 -4.52 -10.09
N ALA A 266 -11.34 -5.38 -9.08
CA ALA A 266 -11.07 -6.81 -9.21
C ALA A 266 -11.95 -7.50 -10.26
N LEU A 267 -13.23 -7.15 -10.35
CA LEU A 267 -14.15 -7.67 -11.36
C LEU A 267 -13.75 -7.21 -12.77
N ARG A 268 -13.48 -5.92 -12.98
CA ARG A 268 -13.04 -5.39 -14.28
C ARG A 268 -11.78 -6.07 -14.77
N CYS A 269 -10.80 -6.25 -13.88
CA CYS A 269 -9.56 -6.94 -14.18
C CYS A 269 -9.79 -8.40 -14.58
N ALA A 270 -10.78 -9.06 -13.96
CA ALA A 270 -11.23 -10.40 -14.35
C ALA A 270 -12.11 -10.43 -15.63
N GLY A 271 -12.32 -9.29 -16.29
CA GLY A 271 -13.18 -9.17 -17.46
C GLY A 271 -14.67 -9.28 -17.15
N ARG A 272 -15.10 -8.80 -15.98
CA ARG A 272 -16.49 -8.86 -15.47
C ARG A 272 -17.11 -7.49 -15.28
#